data_AF-B7FUT8-F1
#
_entry.id   AF-B7FUT8-F1
#
_cell.length_a   1.000
_cell.length_b   1.000
_cell.length_c   1.000
_cell.angle_alpha   90.00
_cell.angle_beta   90.00
_cell.angle_gamma   90.00
#
_symmetry.space_group_name_H-M   'P 1'
#
loop_
_entity.id
_entity.type
_entity.pdbx_description
1 polymer ?
#
loop_
_entity_poly.entity_id
_entity_poly.type
_entity_poly.pdbx_seq_one_letter_code
_entity_poly.pdbx_strand_id
1 'polypeptide(L)'
;MKGHETRPLARAILADRTYDIEFCGYLSNHAKHAIIALDRLQASEKRVQEYWDKYTTLTPYNLELHRLEQNWSDIKPASRTEWEHYRGQKSNWQEQVAFMQQELKALDQNTDQLVQKYAPNLLSGIAGALTHGIIHLGWAIDARSPWMICEGLAYLNFCHLGIDESVLHSDTHIEADPMTSFQRVANTFHTEDLQRQWIEATKNAYDESFHRELAPAGFQWQLAKILREPHPVATHLPTWLDKSNIEEIYESLYQATTWLYMATRDKRGHGNFVVLHALTSLWGLEQTCRVLEKGTAGMEDTIRIVVKQYYASLICLLCTAGKGFPTEAALKKIQVTFASTKIDPVDTDWSGVVSMGIAESEEHNIKLVYVMKELWNRYGRWHGYLAAAKSFTVTPNIGPGEPAFSVDSKDS
;
A
#
# COMPACT_ATOMS: atom_id res chain seq x y z
N MET A 1 -15.48 4.47 15.61
CA MET A 1 -15.12 5.88 15.36
C MET A 1 -16.31 6.61 14.77
N LYS A 2 -16.73 7.77 15.30
CA LYS A 2 -17.63 8.67 14.57
C LYS A 2 -16.82 9.18 13.37
N GLY A 3 -17.01 8.56 12.21
CA GLY A 3 -16.25 8.88 11.00
C GLY A 3 -16.43 10.36 10.66
N HIS A 4 -15.32 11.09 10.52
CA HIS A 4 -15.38 12.46 10.04
C HIS A 4 -15.97 12.43 8.63
N GLU A 5 -17.05 13.15 8.39
CA GLU A 5 -17.62 13.23 7.05
C GLU A 5 -16.64 13.97 6.14
N THR A 6 -16.39 13.45 4.94
CA THR A 6 -15.53 14.10 3.94
C THR A 6 -16.15 15.43 3.53
N ARG A 7 -15.39 16.53 3.64
CA ARG A 7 -15.89 17.88 3.35
C ARG A 7 -16.33 18.04 1.89
N PRO A 8 -17.26 18.96 1.57
CA PRO A 8 -17.83 19.09 0.22
C PRO A 8 -16.80 19.25 -0.88
N LEU A 9 -15.77 20.08 -0.68
CA LEU A 9 -14.70 20.28 -1.66
C LEU A 9 -13.93 18.99 -1.93
N ALA A 10 -13.45 18.32 -0.88
CA ALA A 10 -12.75 17.06 -1.02
C ALA A 10 -13.64 16.03 -1.72
N ARG A 11 -14.91 15.91 -1.33
CA ARG A 11 -15.88 15.01 -1.97
C ARG A 11 -16.03 15.27 -3.48
N ALA A 12 -16.08 16.54 -3.90
CA ALA A 12 -16.15 16.89 -5.31
C ALA A 12 -14.89 16.44 -6.07
N ILE A 13 -13.70 16.68 -5.51
CA ILE A 13 -12.41 16.25 -6.10
C ILE A 13 -12.33 14.71 -6.16
N LEU A 14 -12.72 14.01 -5.10
CA LEU A 14 -12.70 12.54 -5.09
C LEU A 14 -13.68 11.92 -6.10
N ALA A 15 -14.66 12.68 -6.60
CA ALA A 15 -15.58 12.25 -7.65
C ALA A 15 -15.09 12.59 -9.07
N ASP A 16 -13.94 13.27 -9.21
CA ASP A 16 -13.33 13.57 -10.51
C ASP A 16 -12.98 12.29 -11.27
N ARG A 17 -13.20 12.33 -12.59
CA ARG A 17 -13.02 11.19 -13.51
C ARG A 17 -12.21 11.56 -14.74
N THR A 18 -11.42 12.63 -14.68
CA THR A 18 -10.70 13.16 -15.85
C THR A 18 -9.40 12.42 -16.11
N TYR A 19 -8.78 11.86 -15.08
CA TYR A 19 -7.45 11.28 -15.15
C TYR A 19 -7.48 9.76 -15.04
N ASP A 20 -6.52 9.14 -15.71
CA ASP A 20 -6.24 7.72 -15.59
C ASP A 20 -5.71 7.37 -14.18
N ILE A 21 -5.89 6.11 -13.77
CA ILE A 21 -5.39 5.60 -12.50
C ILE A 21 -3.88 5.40 -12.52
N GLU A 22 -3.31 5.20 -13.71
CA GLU A 22 -1.88 5.18 -13.97
C GLU A 22 -1.49 6.16 -15.08
N PHE A 23 -0.28 6.72 -14.99
CA PHE A 23 0.35 7.53 -16.02
C PHE A 23 1.74 6.96 -16.34
N CYS A 24 2.26 7.26 -17.53
CA CYS A 24 3.50 6.66 -18.03
C CYS A 24 3.53 5.11 -18.00
N GLY A 25 2.34 4.46 -18.02
CA GLY A 25 2.16 3.01 -18.08
C GLY A 25 2.33 2.23 -16.76
N TYR A 26 2.80 2.86 -15.68
CA TYR A 26 3.04 2.16 -14.41
C TYR A 26 3.06 3.05 -13.16
N LEU A 27 3.05 4.38 -13.29
CA LEU A 27 3.05 5.29 -12.16
C LEU A 27 1.62 5.55 -11.72
N SER A 28 1.32 5.30 -10.45
CA SER A 28 -0.05 5.42 -9.94
C SER A 28 -0.41 6.87 -9.64
N ASN A 29 -1.63 7.26 -9.98
CA ASN A 29 -2.17 8.57 -9.66
C ASN A 29 -2.59 8.63 -8.17
N HIS A 30 -1.79 9.33 -7.38
CA HIS A 30 -1.99 9.42 -5.94
C HIS A 30 -2.81 10.62 -5.46
N ALA A 31 -3.20 11.53 -6.36
CA ALA A 31 -3.79 12.82 -6.00
C ALA A 31 -4.91 12.66 -4.97
N LYS A 32 -5.83 11.73 -5.23
CA LYS A 32 -7.00 11.48 -4.38
C LYS A 32 -6.63 11.01 -2.97
N HIS A 33 -5.56 10.23 -2.80
CA HIS A 33 -5.11 9.79 -1.47
C HIS A 33 -4.59 10.98 -0.64
N ALA A 34 -3.82 11.87 -1.26
CA ALA A 34 -3.32 13.07 -0.61
C ALA A 34 -4.47 14.03 -0.23
N ILE A 35 -5.50 14.15 -1.08
CA ILE A 35 -6.70 14.95 -0.79
C ILE A 35 -7.42 14.42 0.46
N ILE A 36 -7.57 13.11 0.59
CA ILE A 36 -8.16 12.49 1.79
C ILE A 36 -7.30 12.80 3.02
N ALA A 37 -5.97 12.64 2.92
CA ALA A 37 -5.07 12.92 4.04
C ALA A 37 -5.13 14.39 4.46
N LEU A 38 -5.09 15.34 3.50
CA LEU A 38 -5.28 16.77 3.74
C LEU A 38 -6.62 17.05 4.43
N ASP A 39 -7.70 16.41 3.98
CA ASP A 39 -9.03 16.57 4.55
C ASP A 39 -9.09 16.10 6.00
N ARG A 40 -8.58 14.89 6.27
CA ARG A 40 -8.54 14.25 7.58
C ARG A 40 -7.63 14.98 8.57
N LEU A 41 -6.57 15.60 8.07
CA LEU A 41 -5.67 16.47 8.84
C LEU A 41 -6.18 17.91 8.96
N GLN A 42 -7.40 18.20 8.48
CA GLN A 42 -8.06 19.50 8.59
C GLN A 42 -7.31 20.64 7.90
N ALA A 43 -6.61 20.35 6.79
CA ALA A 43 -6.06 21.40 5.93
C ALA A 43 -7.16 22.35 5.44
N SER A 44 -6.83 23.62 5.19
CA SER A 44 -7.79 24.57 4.65
C SER A 44 -8.28 24.14 3.27
N GLU A 45 -9.53 24.49 2.91
CA GLU A 45 -10.06 24.20 1.56
C GLU A 45 -9.17 24.79 0.47
N LYS A 46 -8.61 25.99 0.71
CA LYS A 46 -7.63 26.61 -0.17
C LYS A 46 -6.43 25.69 -0.42
N ARG A 47 -5.85 25.12 0.63
CA ARG A 47 -4.70 24.22 0.51
C ARG A 47 -5.03 22.91 -0.21
N VAL A 48 -6.23 22.37 0.03
CA VAL A 48 -6.75 21.19 -0.69
C VAL A 48 -6.86 21.46 -2.18
N GLN A 49 -7.47 22.59 -2.57
CA GLN A 49 -7.57 23.00 -3.97
C GLN A 49 -6.19 23.26 -4.60
N GLU A 50 -5.32 24.00 -3.91
CA GLU A 50 -3.95 24.28 -4.38
C GLU A 50 -3.15 22.98 -4.62
N TYR A 51 -3.31 21.96 -3.76
CA TYR A 51 -2.67 20.67 -3.96
C TYR A 51 -3.17 20.00 -5.25
N TRP A 52 -4.50 19.92 -5.40
CA TRP A 52 -5.15 19.33 -6.58
C TRP A 52 -4.70 20.01 -7.87
N ASP A 53 -4.79 21.34 -7.94
CA ASP A 53 -4.46 22.13 -9.13
C ASP A 53 -2.99 21.93 -9.51
N LYS A 54 -2.08 21.95 -8.53
CA LYS A 54 -0.65 21.73 -8.76
C LYS A 54 -0.39 20.31 -9.26
N TYR A 55 -0.89 19.29 -8.54
CA TYR A 55 -0.60 17.88 -8.86
C TYR A 55 -1.16 17.47 -10.23
N THR A 56 -2.36 17.96 -10.57
CA THR A 56 -3.00 17.65 -11.86
C THR A 56 -2.41 18.43 -13.04
N THR A 57 -1.66 19.50 -12.77
CA THR A 57 -0.82 20.19 -13.76
C THR A 57 0.52 19.48 -13.92
N LEU A 58 1.21 19.20 -12.82
CA LEU A 58 2.52 18.56 -12.80
C LEU A 58 2.72 17.82 -11.47
N THR A 59 2.94 16.51 -11.56
CA THR A 59 3.19 15.66 -10.39
C THR A 59 4.53 16.02 -9.72
N PRO A 60 4.78 15.58 -8.47
CA PRO A 60 6.08 15.73 -7.81
C PRO A 60 7.26 15.14 -8.60
N TYR A 61 6.98 14.25 -9.55
CA TYR A 61 7.94 13.63 -10.47
C TYR A 61 8.26 14.47 -11.71
N ASN A 62 7.69 15.67 -11.83
CA ASN A 62 7.75 16.51 -13.03
C ASN A 62 7.14 15.85 -14.27
N LEU A 63 6.07 15.07 -14.07
CA LEU A 63 5.32 14.39 -15.13
C LEU A 63 3.87 14.84 -15.11
N GLU A 64 3.26 14.94 -16.29
CA GLU A 64 1.83 15.21 -16.44
C GLU A 64 1.01 13.93 -16.18
N LEU A 65 -0.18 14.11 -15.63
CA LEU A 65 -1.13 13.01 -15.53
C LEU A 65 -1.71 12.67 -16.90
N HIS A 66 -1.89 11.39 -17.16
CA HIS A 66 -2.62 10.93 -18.32
C HIS A 66 -4.10 11.26 -18.16
N ARG A 67 -4.66 12.01 -19.11
CA ARG A 67 -6.11 12.22 -19.20
C ARG A 67 -6.74 11.03 -19.91
N LEU A 68 -7.94 10.65 -19.48
CA LEU A 68 -8.68 9.59 -20.16
C LEU A 68 -8.96 9.99 -21.61
N GLU A 69 -8.73 9.06 -22.54
CA GLU A 69 -8.91 9.28 -23.97
C GLU A 69 -10.39 9.31 -24.37
N GLN A 70 -11.23 8.52 -23.70
CA GLN A 70 -12.65 8.35 -24.02
C GLN A 70 -13.56 9.00 -22.99
N ASN A 71 -14.66 9.59 -23.45
CA ASN A 71 -15.70 10.09 -22.55
C ASN A 71 -16.45 8.94 -21.91
N TRP A 72 -16.76 9.06 -20.61
CA TRP A 72 -17.52 8.06 -19.87
C TRP A 72 -18.92 7.77 -20.43
N SER A 73 -19.50 8.67 -21.24
CA SER A 73 -20.77 8.42 -21.94
C SER A 73 -20.68 7.36 -23.03
N ASP A 74 -19.47 7.14 -23.56
CA ASP A 74 -19.22 6.29 -24.73
C ASP A 74 -18.68 4.91 -24.29
N ILE A 75 -18.30 4.78 -23.01
CA ILE A 75 -17.78 3.55 -22.43
C ILE A 75 -18.91 2.56 -22.19
N LYS A 76 -18.79 1.39 -22.82
CA LYS A 76 -19.61 0.23 -22.51
C LYS A 76 -18.98 -0.51 -21.32
N PRO A 77 -19.73 -0.78 -20.23
CA PRO A 77 -19.23 -1.62 -19.13
C PRO A 77 -18.81 -3.00 -19.64
N ALA A 78 -17.70 -3.52 -19.12
CA ALA A 78 -17.33 -4.91 -19.32
C ALA A 78 -18.43 -5.83 -18.76
N SER A 79 -18.66 -6.98 -19.40
CA SER A 79 -19.41 -8.06 -18.77
C SER A 79 -18.60 -8.66 -17.63
N ARG A 80 -19.25 -9.45 -16.76
CA ARG A 80 -18.56 -10.15 -15.68
C ARG A 80 -17.41 -11.04 -16.20
N THR A 81 -17.65 -11.78 -17.27
CA THR A 81 -16.65 -12.67 -17.87
C THR A 81 -15.47 -11.89 -18.45
N GLU A 82 -15.73 -10.75 -19.11
CA GLU A 82 -14.66 -9.87 -19.61
C GLU A 82 -13.87 -9.26 -18.45
N TRP A 83 -14.54 -8.79 -17.40
CA TRP A 83 -13.88 -8.25 -16.22
C TRP A 83 -12.98 -9.28 -15.53
N GLU A 84 -13.46 -10.51 -15.34
CA GLU A 84 -12.65 -11.62 -14.81
C GLU A 84 -11.50 -11.98 -15.75
N HIS A 85 -11.71 -11.92 -17.07
CA HIS A 85 -10.68 -12.16 -18.08
C HIS A 85 -9.55 -11.12 -18.03
N TYR A 86 -9.86 -9.82 -17.88
CA TYR A 86 -8.87 -8.73 -17.87
C TYR A 86 -7.96 -8.69 -16.64
N ARG A 87 -8.19 -9.58 -15.67
CA ARG A 87 -7.41 -9.64 -14.43
C ARG A 87 -5.91 -9.70 -14.68
N GLY A 88 -5.18 -8.76 -14.09
CA GLY A 88 -3.72 -8.66 -14.14
C GLY A 88 -3.16 -8.23 -15.51
N GLN A 89 -4.00 -7.99 -16.52
CA GLN A 89 -3.56 -7.65 -17.87
C GLN A 89 -3.27 -6.16 -18.09
N LYS A 90 -3.60 -5.30 -17.11
CA LYS A 90 -3.47 -3.84 -17.20
C LYS A 90 -4.10 -3.24 -18.46
N SER A 91 -5.29 -3.72 -18.84
CA SER A 91 -6.03 -3.30 -20.04
C SER A 91 -7.48 -2.90 -19.72
N ASN A 92 -8.15 -2.17 -20.64
CA ASN A 92 -9.58 -1.84 -20.56
C ASN A 92 -10.01 -1.20 -19.22
N TRP A 93 -9.19 -0.26 -18.72
CA TRP A 93 -9.40 0.38 -17.42
C TRP A 93 -10.81 0.99 -17.28
N GLN A 94 -11.24 1.80 -18.25
CA GLN A 94 -12.52 2.49 -18.17
C GLN A 94 -13.71 1.52 -18.16
N GLU A 95 -13.66 0.45 -18.95
CA GLU A 95 -14.68 -0.59 -19.02
C GLU A 95 -14.78 -1.38 -17.71
N GLN A 96 -13.65 -1.66 -17.07
CA GLN A 96 -13.60 -2.33 -15.76
C GLN A 96 -14.21 -1.46 -14.65
N VAL A 97 -13.93 -0.15 -14.65
CA VAL A 97 -14.55 0.78 -13.69
C VAL A 97 -16.04 0.94 -13.97
N ALA A 98 -16.44 1.05 -15.23
CA ALA A 98 -17.85 1.14 -15.62
C ALA A 98 -18.64 -0.11 -15.20
N PHE A 99 -18.03 -1.30 -15.25
CA PHE A 99 -18.60 -2.53 -14.69
C PHE A 99 -18.83 -2.40 -13.17
N MET A 100 -17.85 -1.93 -12.40
CA MET A 100 -18.02 -1.72 -10.95
C MET A 100 -19.11 -0.69 -10.62
N GLN A 101 -19.27 0.35 -11.44
CA GLN A 101 -20.38 1.30 -11.28
C GLN A 101 -21.75 0.68 -11.55
N GLN A 102 -21.84 -0.19 -12.56
CA GLN A 102 -23.07 -0.93 -12.86
C GLN A 102 -23.42 -1.87 -11.69
N GLU A 103 -22.44 -2.57 -11.14
CA GLU A 103 -22.62 -3.43 -9.97
C GLU A 103 -23.02 -2.63 -8.73
N LEU A 104 -22.43 -1.46 -8.50
CA LEU A 104 -22.83 -0.58 -7.40
C LEU A 104 -24.30 -0.13 -7.53
N LYS A 105 -24.75 0.18 -8.75
CA LYS A 105 -26.16 0.52 -9.02
C LYS A 105 -27.08 -0.67 -8.75
N ALA A 106 -26.68 -1.88 -9.14
CA ALA A 106 -27.44 -3.10 -8.88
C ALA A 106 -27.56 -3.45 -7.39
N LEU A 107 -26.67 -2.90 -6.56
CA LEU A 107 -26.67 -3.02 -5.10
C LEU A 107 -27.24 -1.78 -4.40
N ASP A 108 -28.10 -1.00 -5.07
CA ASP A 108 -28.74 0.19 -4.51
C ASP A 108 -27.76 1.22 -3.91
N GLN A 109 -26.61 1.42 -4.55
CA GLN A 109 -25.52 2.29 -4.08
C GLN A 109 -24.85 1.83 -2.77
N ASN A 110 -25.02 0.58 -2.37
CA ASN A 110 -24.39 0.03 -1.17
C ASN A 110 -22.92 -0.37 -1.44
N THR A 111 -22.00 0.50 -1.03
CA THR A 111 -20.56 0.29 -1.21
C THR A 111 -20.02 -0.88 -0.38
N ASP A 112 -20.55 -1.12 0.81
CA ASP A 112 -20.09 -2.21 1.68
C ASP A 112 -20.41 -3.56 1.04
N GLN A 113 -21.63 -3.72 0.50
CA GLN A 113 -22.01 -4.93 -0.24
C GLN A 113 -21.17 -5.11 -1.51
N LEU A 114 -20.81 -4.02 -2.21
CA LEU A 114 -19.95 -4.10 -3.38
C LEU A 114 -18.56 -4.64 -3.00
N VAL A 115 -17.95 -4.09 -1.95
CA VAL A 115 -16.65 -4.55 -1.43
C VAL A 115 -16.74 -6.01 -0.97
N GLN A 116 -17.77 -6.37 -0.21
CA GLN A 116 -17.99 -7.74 0.26
C GLN A 116 -18.14 -8.75 -0.89
N LYS A 117 -18.77 -8.33 -1.99
CA LYS A 117 -18.99 -9.18 -3.18
C LYS A 117 -17.71 -9.38 -4.00
N TYR A 118 -16.89 -8.35 -4.16
CA TYR A 118 -15.77 -8.38 -5.12
C TYR A 118 -14.37 -8.46 -4.50
N ALA A 119 -14.13 -7.84 -3.35
CA ALA A 119 -12.79 -7.80 -2.76
C ALA A 119 -12.21 -9.18 -2.42
N PRO A 120 -12.97 -10.17 -1.86
CA PRO A 120 -12.39 -11.46 -1.48
C PRO A 120 -11.61 -12.15 -2.61
N ASN A 121 -12.13 -12.10 -3.84
CA ASN A 121 -11.48 -12.71 -5.00
C ASN A 121 -10.31 -11.88 -5.56
N LEU A 122 -10.15 -10.64 -5.13
CA LEU A 122 -9.12 -9.72 -5.61
C LEU A 122 -7.93 -9.62 -4.67
N LEU A 123 -8.14 -9.90 -3.38
CA LEU A 123 -7.14 -9.69 -2.32
C LEU A 123 -5.92 -10.62 -2.42
N SER A 124 -5.98 -11.67 -3.23
CA SER A 124 -4.78 -12.46 -3.57
C SER A 124 -3.80 -11.73 -4.49
N GLY A 125 -4.24 -10.66 -5.16
CA GLY A 125 -3.43 -9.87 -6.09
C GLY A 125 -2.95 -8.53 -5.54
N ILE A 126 -2.87 -8.39 -4.21
CA ILE A 126 -2.58 -7.14 -3.49
C ILE A 126 -1.19 -6.56 -3.76
N ALA A 127 -0.23 -7.34 -4.24
CA ALA A 127 1.12 -6.85 -4.53
C ALA A 127 1.21 -6.11 -5.88
N GLY A 128 0.17 -6.27 -6.70
CA GLY A 128 -0.08 -5.55 -7.94
C GLY A 128 0.18 -4.05 -7.87
N ALA A 129 0.83 -3.54 -8.91
CA ALA A 129 1.25 -2.15 -9.01
C ALA A 129 1.85 -1.65 -7.68
N LEU A 130 2.82 -2.33 -7.08
CA LEU A 130 3.41 -1.92 -5.79
C LEU A 130 2.38 -1.62 -4.69
N THR A 131 1.34 -2.46 -4.59
CA THR A 131 0.22 -2.35 -3.62
C THR A 131 -0.75 -1.20 -3.83
N HIS A 132 -0.66 -0.45 -4.94
CA HIS A 132 -1.52 0.72 -5.16
C HIS A 132 -3.01 0.39 -5.25
N GLY A 133 -3.39 -0.78 -5.75
CA GLY A 133 -4.79 -1.21 -5.78
C GLY A 133 -5.41 -1.25 -4.38
N ILE A 134 -4.73 -1.91 -3.41
CA ILE A 134 -5.25 -2.04 -2.04
C ILE A 134 -5.15 -0.73 -1.25
N ILE A 135 -4.10 0.07 -1.51
CA ILE A 135 -4.02 1.45 -0.99
C ILE A 135 -5.24 2.22 -1.48
N HIS A 136 -5.50 2.24 -2.79
CA HIS A 136 -6.60 3.01 -3.35
C HIS A 136 -7.96 2.60 -2.79
N LEU A 137 -8.25 1.29 -2.73
CA LEU A 137 -9.50 0.80 -2.18
C LEU A 137 -9.68 1.19 -0.71
N GLY A 138 -8.68 0.98 0.13
CA GLY A 138 -8.82 1.26 1.55
C GLY A 138 -8.92 2.75 1.87
N TRP A 139 -8.23 3.61 1.13
CA TRP A 139 -8.42 5.07 1.21
C TRP A 139 -9.82 5.48 0.72
N ALA A 140 -10.36 4.83 -0.31
CA ALA A 140 -11.72 5.04 -0.77
C ALA A 140 -12.77 4.68 0.30
N ILE A 141 -12.58 3.56 1.00
CA ILE A 141 -13.41 3.12 2.12
C ILE A 141 -13.32 4.12 3.28
N ASP A 142 -12.11 4.55 3.65
CA ASP A 142 -11.90 5.53 4.71
C ASP A 142 -12.62 6.86 4.41
N ALA A 143 -12.55 7.32 3.16
CA ALA A 143 -13.23 8.53 2.69
C ALA A 143 -14.73 8.33 2.38
N ARG A 144 -15.22 7.09 2.39
CA ARG A 144 -16.57 6.69 1.95
C ARG A 144 -16.92 7.24 0.57
N SER A 145 -15.98 7.16 -0.38
CA SER A 145 -16.16 7.67 -1.74
C SER A 145 -16.67 6.54 -2.66
N PRO A 146 -17.94 6.56 -3.11
CA PRO A 146 -18.47 5.48 -3.94
C PRO A 146 -17.72 5.33 -5.26
N TRP A 147 -17.32 6.46 -5.87
CA TRP A 147 -16.53 6.45 -7.10
C TRP A 147 -15.16 5.79 -6.91
N MET A 148 -14.41 6.20 -5.88
CA MET A 148 -13.10 5.61 -5.62
C MET A 148 -13.18 4.15 -5.18
N ILE A 149 -14.30 3.70 -4.59
CA ILE A 149 -14.48 2.27 -4.28
C ILE A 149 -14.62 1.48 -5.59
N CYS A 150 -15.36 2.00 -6.57
CA CYS A 150 -15.39 1.40 -7.92
C CYS A 150 -14.00 1.42 -8.58
N GLU A 151 -13.26 2.54 -8.50
CA GLU A 151 -11.87 2.62 -8.99
C GLU A 151 -10.98 1.59 -8.28
N GLY A 152 -11.02 1.50 -6.95
CA GLY A 152 -10.16 0.62 -6.17
C GLY A 152 -10.38 -0.87 -6.45
N LEU A 153 -11.64 -1.31 -6.58
CA LEU A 153 -11.97 -2.68 -6.95
C LEU A 153 -11.55 -3.00 -8.39
N ALA A 154 -11.80 -2.09 -9.33
CA ALA A 154 -11.31 -2.23 -10.69
C ALA A 154 -9.78 -2.25 -10.73
N TYR A 155 -9.10 -1.46 -9.89
CA TYR A 155 -7.65 -1.34 -9.92
C TYR A 155 -6.99 -2.61 -9.39
N LEU A 156 -7.51 -3.18 -8.30
CA LEU A 156 -7.07 -4.49 -7.82
C LEU A 156 -7.21 -5.60 -8.88
N ASN A 157 -8.24 -5.54 -9.73
CA ASN A 157 -8.37 -6.48 -10.85
C ASN A 157 -7.38 -6.15 -11.97
N PHE A 158 -7.30 -4.89 -12.37
CA PHE A 158 -6.43 -4.37 -13.43
C PHE A 158 -4.95 -4.71 -13.19
N CYS A 159 -4.45 -4.53 -11.97
CA CYS A 159 -3.06 -4.81 -11.62
C CYS A 159 -2.85 -6.11 -10.84
N HIS A 160 -3.84 -7.03 -10.81
CA HIS A 160 -3.82 -8.24 -9.98
C HIS A 160 -2.50 -9.02 -10.12
N LEU A 161 -1.74 -9.09 -9.03
CA LEU A 161 -0.47 -9.82 -8.94
C LEU A 161 -0.18 -10.15 -7.47
N GLY A 162 0.22 -11.38 -7.19
CA GLY A 162 0.54 -11.82 -5.84
C GLY A 162 1.14 -13.22 -5.80
N ILE A 163 1.30 -13.74 -4.59
CA ILE A 163 1.83 -15.08 -4.34
C ILE A 163 0.70 -16.10 -4.44
N ASP A 164 0.98 -17.22 -5.12
CA ASP A 164 0.07 -18.37 -5.16
C ASP A 164 -0.18 -18.89 -3.73
N GLU A 165 -1.46 -18.99 -3.33
CA GLU A 165 -1.82 -19.45 -2.00
C GLU A 165 -1.29 -20.87 -1.72
N SER A 166 -1.18 -21.72 -2.75
CA SER A 166 -0.77 -23.12 -2.62
C SER A 166 0.68 -23.30 -2.13
N VAL A 167 1.52 -22.26 -2.25
CA VAL A 167 2.91 -22.30 -1.75
C VAL A 167 3.05 -21.79 -0.32
N LEU A 168 1.95 -21.34 0.30
CA LEU A 168 1.96 -20.86 1.69
C LEU A 168 1.86 -22.03 2.67
N HIS A 169 2.80 -22.06 3.62
CA HIS A 169 2.89 -23.11 4.63
C HIS A 169 2.69 -22.50 6.02
N SER A 170 1.53 -22.75 6.61
CA SER A 170 1.14 -22.19 7.91
C SER A 170 1.87 -22.86 9.08
N ASP A 171 2.00 -22.15 10.20
CA ASP A 171 2.56 -22.65 11.47
C ASP A 171 3.95 -23.30 11.39
N THR A 172 4.76 -22.91 10.40
CA THR A 172 6.11 -23.47 10.18
C THR A 172 7.15 -22.90 11.14
N HIS A 173 6.94 -21.68 11.65
CA HIS A 173 7.81 -21.03 12.61
C HIS A 173 7.06 -20.68 13.89
N ILE A 174 7.54 -21.19 15.02
CA ILE A 174 6.97 -20.88 16.35
C ILE A 174 7.48 -19.50 16.78
N GLU A 175 6.72 -18.48 16.43
CA GLU A 175 7.04 -17.07 16.66
C GLU A 175 5.81 -16.37 17.25
N ALA A 176 6.06 -15.54 18.27
CA ALA A 176 4.99 -14.91 19.04
C ALA A 176 4.45 -13.63 18.40
N ASP A 177 5.26 -12.92 17.61
CA ASP A 177 4.90 -11.62 17.05
C ASP A 177 5.62 -11.34 15.70
N PRO A 178 5.15 -10.35 14.92
CA PRO A 178 5.73 -10.02 13.62
C PRO A 178 7.19 -9.53 13.67
N MET A 179 7.63 -8.93 14.77
CA MET A 179 9.01 -8.43 14.88
C MET A 179 10.00 -9.59 15.08
N THR A 180 9.62 -10.63 15.81
CA THR A 180 10.37 -11.88 15.89
C THR A 180 10.53 -12.48 14.48
N SER A 181 9.46 -12.48 13.68
CA SER A 181 9.52 -12.94 12.29
C SER A 181 10.44 -12.08 11.43
N PHE A 182 10.38 -10.75 11.53
CA PHE A 182 11.31 -9.87 10.80
C PHE A 182 12.76 -10.07 11.21
N GLN A 183 13.05 -10.35 12.48
CA GLN A 183 14.40 -10.68 12.93
C GLN A 183 14.90 -12.01 12.36
N ARG A 184 14.05 -13.04 12.31
CA ARG A 184 14.37 -14.31 11.62
C ARG A 184 14.65 -14.07 10.15
N VAL A 185 13.74 -13.39 9.44
CA VAL A 185 13.89 -13.09 8.01
C VAL A 185 15.18 -12.33 7.76
N ALA A 186 15.47 -11.30 8.56
CA ALA A 186 16.72 -10.56 8.50
C ALA A 186 17.94 -11.47 8.67
N ASN A 187 17.95 -12.31 9.72
CA ASN A 187 19.06 -13.23 9.95
C ASN A 187 19.25 -14.17 8.76
N THR A 188 18.20 -14.90 8.33
CA THR A 188 18.25 -15.81 7.18
C THR A 188 18.71 -15.10 5.91
N PHE A 189 18.16 -13.92 5.61
CA PHE A 189 18.51 -13.14 4.42
C PHE A 189 20.01 -12.86 4.32
N HIS A 190 20.62 -12.47 5.45
CA HIS A 190 22.04 -12.13 5.50
C HIS A 190 22.95 -13.36 5.66
N THR A 191 22.58 -14.36 6.46
CA THR A 191 23.42 -15.56 6.69
C THR A 191 23.44 -16.51 5.49
N GLU A 192 22.35 -16.56 4.73
CA GLU A 192 22.22 -17.41 3.54
C GLU A 192 22.46 -16.64 2.24
N ASP A 193 22.91 -15.37 2.29
CA ASP A 193 23.14 -14.53 1.10
C ASP A 193 21.95 -14.56 0.12
N LEU A 194 20.73 -14.39 0.64
CA LEU A 194 19.51 -14.49 -0.17
C LEU A 194 19.43 -13.38 -1.22
N GLN A 195 20.16 -12.29 -1.06
CA GLN A 195 20.33 -11.30 -2.12
C GLN A 195 20.85 -11.96 -3.40
N ARG A 196 21.95 -12.74 -3.30
CA ARG A 196 22.52 -13.42 -4.47
C ARG A 196 21.76 -14.70 -4.82
N GLN A 197 21.47 -15.53 -3.81
CA GLN A 197 20.96 -16.89 -4.03
C GLN A 197 19.50 -16.92 -4.47
N TRP A 198 18.70 -15.94 -4.05
CA TRP A 198 17.29 -15.84 -4.40
C TRP A 198 17.03 -14.63 -5.29
N ILE A 199 17.28 -13.42 -4.79
CA ILE A 199 16.82 -12.20 -5.49
C ILE A 199 17.48 -12.04 -6.86
N GLU A 200 18.81 -12.00 -6.93
CA GLU A 200 19.50 -11.85 -8.21
C GLU A 200 19.37 -13.09 -9.10
N ALA A 201 19.33 -14.30 -8.53
CA ALA A 201 19.10 -15.52 -9.28
C ALA A 201 17.74 -15.50 -10.00
N THR A 202 16.66 -15.19 -9.28
CA THR A 202 15.31 -15.10 -9.84
C THR A 202 15.18 -13.94 -10.82
N LYS A 203 15.76 -12.76 -10.56
CA LYS A 203 15.73 -11.64 -11.53
C LYS A 203 16.32 -12.02 -12.89
N ASN A 204 17.41 -12.79 -12.88
CA ASN A 204 18.13 -13.25 -14.08
C ASN A 204 17.46 -14.43 -14.79
N ALA A 205 16.55 -15.15 -14.12
CA ALA A 205 15.83 -16.29 -14.71
C ALA A 205 14.73 -15.88 -15.69
N TYR A 206 14.30 -14.61 -15.66
CA TYR A 206 13.21 -14.09 -16.48
C TYR A 206 13.67 -12.94 -17.39
N ASP A 207 13.29 -13.03 -18.66
CA ASP A 207 13.46 -11.98 -19.66
C ASP A 207 12.17 -11.12 -19.82
N GLU A 208 12.22 -10.12 -20.70
CA GLU A 208 11.11 -9.17 -20.95
C GLU A 208 9.83 -9.82 -21.51
N SER A 209 9.82 -11.12 -21.81
CA SER A 209 8.58 -11.85 -22.14
C SER A 209 7.70 -12.11 -20.92
N PHE A 210 8.29 -12.16 -19.72
CA PHE A 210 7.55 -12.30 -18.47
C PHE A 210 6.98 -10.95 -18.05
N HIS A 211 5.65 -10.80 -18.01
CA HIS A 211 4.97 -9.53 -17.71
C HIS A 211 5.53 -8.36 -18.54
N ARG A 212 5.44 -8.46 -19.86
CA ARG A 212 5.95 -7.44 -20.80
C ARG A 212 5.42 -6.03 -20.49
N GLU A 213 4.17 -5.95 -20.05
CA GLU A 213 3.49 -4.72 -19.63
C GLU A 213 4.15 -4.05 -18.41
N LEU A 214 4.89 -4.81 -17.59
CA LEU A 214 5.62 -4.28 -16.44
C LEU A 214 7.08 -3.95 -16.75
N ALA A 215 7.66 -4.44 -17.85
CA ALA A 215 9.08 -4.21 -18.15
C ALA A 215 9.51 -2.72 -18.04
N PRO A 216 8.72 -1.72 -18.50
CA PRO A 216 9.04 -0.30 -18.31
C PRO A 216 9.04 0.16 -16.84
N ALA A 217 8.35 -0.56 -15.96
CA ALA A 217 8.17 -0.23 -14.54
C ALA A 217 9.36 -0.62 -13.65
N GLY A 218 10.40 -1.26 -14.22
CA GLY A 218 11.68 -1.56 -13.56
C GLY A 218 11.53 -2.36 -12.26
N PHE A 219 11.36 -1.68 -11.13
CA PHE A 219 11.18 -2.29 -9.82
C PHE A 219 9.94 -3.16 -9.72
N GLN A 220 8.78 -2.71 -10.23
CA GLN A 220 7.54 -3.50 -10.16
C GLN A 220 7.67 -4.81 -10.94
N TRP A 221 8.41 -4.79 -12.06
CA TRP A 221 8.72 -5.98 -12.83
C TRP A 221 9.64 -6.95 -12.09
N GLN A 222 10.69 -6.44 -11.42
CA GLN A 222 11.54 -7.29 -10.60
C GLN A 222 10.73 -7.93 -9.46
N LEU A 223 9.85 -7.16 -8.81
CA LEU A 223 8.97 -7.69 -7.77
C LEU A 223 8.06 -8.79 -8.31
N ALA A 224 7.48 -8.64 -9.51
CA ALA A 224 6.65 -9.67 -10.13
C ALA A 224 7.39 -11.01 -10.29
N LYS A 225 8.68 -10.98 -10.64
CA LYS A 225 9.52 -12.19 -10.73
C LYS A 225 9.70 -12.85 -9.36
N ILE A 226 9.97 -12.05 -8.32
CA ILE A 226 10.14 -12.55 -6.96
C ILE A 226 8.83 -13.12 -6.38
N LEU A 227 7.68 -12.52 -6.70
CA LEU A 227 6.37 -13.05 -6.29
C LEU A 227 6.01 -14.35 -7.00
N ARG A 228 6.50 -14.54 -8.24
CA ARG A 228 6.31 -15.78 -9.01
C ARG A 228 7.12 -16.94 -8.43
N GLU A 229 8.32 -16.67 -7.93
CA GLU A 229 9.21 -17.65 -7.29
C GLU A 229 9.59 -17.21 -5.88
N PRO A 230 8.64 -17.21 -4.93
CA PRO A 230 8.92 -16.76 -3.58
C PRO A 230 9.76 -17.81 -2.84
N HIS A 231 10.78 -17.35 -2.10
CA HIS A 231 11.60 -18.23 -1.28
C HIS A 231 10.85 -18.66 0.00
N PRO A 232 11.14 -19.86 0.55
CA PRO A 232 10.58 -20.32 1.83
C PRO A 232 10.66 -19.32 2.98
N VAL A 233 11.65 -18.42 2.99
CA VAL A 233 11.75 -17.34 4.01
C VAL A 233 10.49 -16.46 4.08
N ALA A 234 9.77 -16.30 2.96
CA ALA A 234 8.54 -15.53 2.83
C ALA A 234 7.27 -16.40 2.97
N THR A 235 7.30 -17.65 2.51
CA THR A 235 6.11 -18.52 2.43
C THR A 235 5.96 -19.52 3.57
N HIS A 236 7.03 -19.75 4.35
CA HIS A 236 6.97 -20.46 5.62
C HIS A 236 6.50 -19.46 6.68
N LEU A 237 5.22 -19.56 7.01
CA LEU A 237 4.49 -18.58 7.79
C LEU A 237 4.61 -18.84 9.31
N PRO A 238 4.69 -17.77 10.11
CA PRO A 238 4.76 -17.86 11.57
C PRO A 238 3.41 -18.17 12.23
N THR A 239 3.46 -18.74 13.43
CA THR A 239 2.26 -19.16 14.18
C THR A 239 1.35 -18.02 14.64
N TRP A 240 1.86 -16.79 14.76
CA TRP A 240 1.05 -15.66 15.21
C TRP A 240 -0.05 -15.27 14.21
N LEU A 241 0.10 -15.61 12.93
CA LEU A 241 -0.91 -15.36 11.89
C LEU A 241 -2.19 -16.19 12.10
N ASP A 242 -2.07 -17.37 12.71
CA ASP A 242 -3.17 -18.28 12.96
C ASP A 242 -3.68 -18.21 14.40
N LYS A 243 -2.79 -17.98 15.37
CA LYS A 243 -3.14 -18.05 16.80
C LYS A 243 -3.64 -16.75 17.40
N SER A 244 -3.22 -15.61 16.87
CA SER A 244 -3.65 -14.30 17.38
C SER A 244 -5.01 -13.94 16.81
N ASN A 245 -5.78 -13.11 17.52
CA ASN A 245 -6.99 -12.55 16.91
C ASN A 245 -6.62 -11.46 15.87
N ILE A 246 -7.53 -11.18 14.94
CA ILE A 246 -7.27 -10.29 13.81
C ILE A 246 -6.85 -8.87 14.23
N GLU A 247 -7.47 -8.31 15.27
CA GLU A 247 -7.12 -6.97 15.76
C GLU A 247 -5.70 -6.94 16.36
N GLU A 248 -5.31 -7.96 17.13
CA GLU A 248 -3.93 -8.12 17.64
C GLU A 248 -2.92 -8.27 16.50
N ILE A 249 -3.28 -8.97 15.42
CA ILE A 249 -2.44 -9.10 14.23
C ILE A 249 -2.19 -7.71 13.63
N TYR A 250 -3.23 -6.92 13.39
CA TYR A 250 -3.05 -5.59 12.82
C TYR A 250 -2.22 -4.68 13.74
N GLU A 251 -2.54 -4.61 15.04
CA GLU A 251 -1.79 -3.79 16.00
C GLU A 251 -0.29 -4.13 16.00
N SER A 252 0.03 -5.41 16.17
CA SER A 252 1.43 -5.88 16.23
C SER A 252 2.15 -5.71 14.89
N LEU A 253 1.45 -5.93 13.76
CA LEU A 253 2.04 -5.77 12.43
C LEU A 253 2.27 -4.29 12.08
N TYR A 254 1.39 -3.37 12.49
CA TYR A 254 1.64 -1.94 12.37
C TYR A 254 2.87 -1.53 13.17
N GLN A 255 2.95 -1.92 14.45
CA GLN A 255 4.10 -1.59 15.30
C GLN A 255 5.41 -2.13 14.70
N ALA A 256 5.41 -3.38 14.23
CA ALA A 256 6.58 -4.00 13.61
C ALA A 256 6.97 -3.34 12.29
N THR A 257 6.00 -2.98 11.44
CA THR A 257 6.26 -2.28 10.18
C THR A 257 6.75 -0.84 10.43
N THR A 258 6.28 -0.18 11.49
CA THR A 258 6.81 1.13 11.92
C THR A 258 8.24 1.01 12.42
N TRP A 259 8.60 -0.04 13.16
CA TRP A 259 10.00 -0.31 13.50
C TRP A 259 10.86 -0.55 12.24
N LEU A 260 10.39 -1.34 11.28
CA LEU A 260 11.06 -1.52 9.98
C LEU A 260 11.31 -0.18 9.28
N TYR A 261 10.29 0.69 9.24
CA TYR A 261 10.38 2.01 8.62
C TYR A 261 11.48 2.85 9.27
N MET A 262 11.53 2.83 10.60
CA MET A 262 12.51 3.59 11.38
C MET A 262 13.93 3.01 11.31
N ALA A 263 14.06 1.68 11.16
CA ALA A 263 15.33 0.97 11.01
C ALA A 263 15.95 1.14 9.62
N THR A 264 15.14 1.45 8.61
CA THR A 264 15.56 1.56 7.21
C THR A 264 15.77 3.00 6.74
N ARG A 265 15.76 3.96 7.66
CA ARG A 265 16.04 5.37 7.35
C ARG A 265 17.45 5.55 6.80
N ASP A 266 17.59 6.53 5.90
CA ASP A 266 18.90 6.91 5.39
C ASP A 266 19.74 7.65 6.46
N LYS A 267 20.99 7.99 6.10
CA LYS A 267 21.91 8.71 7.00
C LYS A 267 21.43 10.13 7.36
N ARG A 268 20.55 10.72 6.55
CA ARG A 268 19.94 12.04 6.77
C ARG A 268 18.63 11.94 7.57
N GLY A 269 18.18 10.73 7.88
CA GLY A 269 16.97 10.45 8.63
C GLY A 269 15.71 10.37 7.76
N HIS A 270 15.84 10.36 6.44
CA HIS A 270 14.69 10.19 5.55
C HIS A 270 14.15 8.77 5.61
N GLY A 271 12.83 8.63 5.56
CA GLY A 271 12.14 7.36 5.56
C GLY A 271 12.32 6.56 4.28
N ASN A 272 12.23 5.24 4.41
CA ASN A 272 12.27 4.33 3.27
C ASN A 272 10.91 4.31 2.53
N PHE A 273 10.92 4.71 1.26
CA PHE A 273 9.73 4.78 0.41
C PHE A 273 8.97 3.45 0.32
N VAL A 274 9.67 2.32 0.15
CA VAL A 274 9.05 0.99 0.04
C VAL A 274 8.37 0.58 1.34
N VAL A 275 8.98 0.87 2.48
CA VAL A 275 8.37 0.56 3.79
C VAL A 275 7.20 1.51 4.11
N LEU A 276 7.22 2.75 3.60
CA LEU A 276 6.05 3.63 3.66
C LEU A 276 4.87 3.04 2.87
N HIS A 277 5.13 2.46 1.69
CA HIS A 277 4.09 1.72 0.95
C HIS A 277 3.54 0.55 1.76
N ALA A 278 4.39 -0.19 2.48
CA ALA A 278 3.92 -1.24 3.38
C ALA A 278 2.99 -0.68 4.49
N LEU A 279 3.31 0.47 5.08
CA LEU A 279 2.42 1.06 6.10
C LEU A 279 1.08 1.52 5.54
N THR A 280 1.08 2.15 4.36
CA THR A 280 -0.15 2.67 3.76
C THR A 280 -1.00 1.59 3.09
N SER A 281 -0.40 0.50 2.60
CA SER A 281 -1.12 -0.69 2.12
C SER A 281 -1.66 -1.55 3.25
N LEU A 282 -0.96 -1.67 4.38
CA LEU A 282 -1.52 -2.30 5.58
C LEU A 282 -2.75 -1.55 6.09
N TRP A 283 -2.72 -0.22 6.08
CA TRP A 283 -3.90 0.61 6.30
C TRP A 283 -5.02 0.28 5.32
N GLY A 284 -4.71 0.21 4.03
CA GLY A 284 -5.71 -0.08 3.02
C GLY A 284 -6.34 -1.47 3.17
N LEU A 285 -5.51 -2.46 3.52
CA LEU A 285 -5.94 -3.83 3.80
C LEU A 285 -6.86 -3.89 5.02
N GLU A 286 -6.46 -3.29 6.15
CA GLU A 286 -7.27 -3.26 7.36
C GLU A 286 -8.65 -2.64 7.10
N GLN A 287 -8.72 -1.50 6.40
CA GLN A 287 -10.00 -0.86 6.07
C GLN A 287 -10.89 -1.79 5.23
N THR A 288 -10.30 -2.52 4.29
CA THR A 288 -11.03 -3.48 3.45
C THR A 288 -11.55 -4.65 4.27
N CYS A 289 -10.70 -5.27 5.09
CA CYS A 289 -11.08 -6.40 5.95
C CYS A 289 -12.16 -6.02 6.97
N ARG A 290 -12.11 -4.82 7.55
CA ARG A 290 -13.19 -4.30 8.44
C ARG A 290 -14.55 -4.19 7.73
N VAL A 291 -14.59 -4.03 6.41
CA VAL A 291 -15.85 -4.05 5.64
C VAL A 291 -16.32 -5.49 5.43
N LEU A 292 -15.41 -6.43 5.21
CA LEU A 292 -15.72 -7.87 5.09
C LEU A 292 -16.30 -8.43 6.39
N GLU A 293 -15.72 -8.11 7.54
CA GLU A 293 -16.18 -8.56 8.87
C GLU A 293 -17.63 -8.16 9.17
N LYS A 294 -18.06 -6.99 8.72
CA LYS A 294 -19.43 -6.49 8.97
C LYS A 294 -20.50 -7.22 8.16
N GLY A 295 -20.13 -7.77 7.00
CA GLY A 295 -21.07 -8.23 5.99
C GLY A 295 -21.56 -9.66 6.17
N THR A 296 -20.68 -10.55 6.62
CA THR A 296 -20.93 -11.98 6.52
C THR A 296 -20.26 -12.72 7.69
N ALA A 297 -21.04 -13.51 8.43
CA ALA A 297 -20.48 -14.45 9.39
C ALA A 297 -19.55 -15.44 8.66
N GLY A 298 -18.36 -15.70 9.21
CA GLY A 298 -17.40 -16.65 8.62
C GLY A 298 -16.39 -16.07 7.64
N MET A 299 -16.20 -14.75 7.57
CA MET A 299 -15.12 -14.13 6.77
C MET A 299 -13.75 -14.16 7.47
N GLU A 300 -13.67 -14.63 8.72
CA GLU A 300 -12.41 -14.67 9.47
C GLU A 300 -11.32 -15.48 8.74
N ASP A 301 -11.66 -16.66 8.22
CA ASP A 301 -10.71 -17.50 7.48
C ASP A 301 -10.20 -16.80 6.22
N THR A 302 -11.09 -16.13 5.47
CA THR A 302 -10.71 -15.33 4.31
C THR A 302 -9.77 -14.20 4.70
N ILE A 303 -10.06 -13.48 5.80
CA ILE A 303 -9.20 -12.41 6.28
C ILE A 303 -7.83 -12.95 6.69
N ARG A 304 -7.78 -14.11 7.38
CA ARG A 304 -6.51 -14.76 7.74
C ARG A 304 -5.70 -15.11 6.50
N ILE A 305 -6.30 -15.71 5.48
CA ILE A 305 -5.63 -16.04 4.21
C ILE A 305 -5.05 -14.77 3.57
N VAL A 306 -5.84 -13.68 3.52
CA VAL A 306 -5.38 -12.42 2.94
C VAL A 306 -4.23 -11.81 3.76
N VAL A 307 -4.28 -11.85 5.08
CA VAL A 307 -3.21 -11.34 5.94
C VAL A 307 -1.93 -12.18 5.77
N LYS A 308 -2.05 -13.50 5.60
CA LYS A 308 -0.92 -14.38 5.26
C LYS A 308 -0.31 -14.03 3.91
N GLN A 309 -1.14 -13.84 2.87
CA GLN A 309 -0.69 -13.39 1.56
C GLN A 309 0.00 -12.02 1.63
N TYR A 310 -0.56 -11.09 2.42
CA TYR A 310 0.03 -9.78 2.64
C TYR A 310 1.40 -9.87 3.32
N TYR A 311 1.52 -10.66 4.38
CA TYR A 311 2.79 -10.90 5.06
C TYR A 311 3.84 -11.48 4.10
N ALA A 312 3.51 -12.53 3.35
CA ALA A 312 4.45 -13.13 2.41
C ALA A 312 4.87 -12.14 1.31
N SER A 313 3.91 -11.39 0.76
CA SER A 313 4.14 -10.35 -0.25
C SER A 313 5.01 -9.21 0.28
N LEU A 314 4.81 -8.84 1.54
CA LEU A 314 5.63 -7.83 2.24
C LEU A 314 7.09 -8.31 2.36
N ILE A 315 7.34 -9.57 2.72
CA ILE A 315 8.71 -10.09 2.77
C ILE A 315 9.36 -10.06 1.38
N CYS A 316 8.67 -10.51 0.34
CA CYS A 316 9.16 -10.43 -1.04
C CYS A 316 9.47 -8.98 -1.44
N LEU A 317 8.58 -8.03 -1.12
CA LEU A 317 8.74 -6.62 -1.40
C LEU A 317 10.00 -6.03 -0.72
N LEU A 318 10.16 -6.30 0.57
CA LEU A 318 11.29 -5.78 1.36
C LEU A 318 12.62 -6.38 0.91
N CYS A 319 12.66 -7.68 0.59
CA CYS A 319 13.85 -8.35 0.08
C CYS A 319 14.23 -7.88 -1.34
N THR A 320 13.26 -7.46 -2.16
CA THR A 320 13.51 -6.98 -3.53
C THR A 320 14.03 -5.54 -3.56
N ALA A 321 13.72 -4.73 -2.53
CA ALA A 321 14.12 -3.33 -2.43
C ALA A 321 15.65 -3.15 -2.56
N GLY A 322 16.11 -2.02 -3.10
CA GLY A 322 17.52 -1.84 -3.50
C GLY A 322 18.58 -2.05 -2.41
N LYS A 323 18.26 -1.80 -1.13
CA LYS A 323 19.16 -2.07 0.01
C LYS A 323 18.96 -3.45 0.65
N GLY A 324 18.05 -4.26 0.11
CA GLY A 324 17.61 -5.53 0.68
C GLY A 324 16.92 -5.37 2.04
N PHE A 325 16.81 -6.48 2.76
CA PHE A 325 16.19 -6.53 4.08
C PHE A 325 17.13 -5.93 5.16
N PRO A 326 16.64 -5.12 6.12
CA PRO A 326 17.47 -4.60 7.21
C PRO A 326 18.15 -5.70 8.02
N THR A 327 19.32 -5.43 8.58
CA THR A 327 20.02 -6.42 9.42
C THR A 327 19.30 -6.65 10.75
N GLU A 328 19.44 -7.85 11.32
CA GLU A 328 18.85 -8.18 12.63
C GLU A 328 19.33 -7.21 13.72
N ALA A 329 20.61 -6.80 13.68
CA ALA A 329 21.18 -5.82 14.59
C ALA A 329 20.50 -4.44 14.49
N ALA A 330 20.14 -4.00 13.27
CA ALA A 330 19.41 -2.75 13.07
C ALA A 330 17.99 -2.83 13.67
N LEU A 331 17.31 -3.97 13.50
CA LEU A 331 15.98 -4.22 14.08
C LEU A 331 16.03 -4.25 15.62
N LYS A 332 16.98 -4.96 16.21
CA LYS A 332 17.17 -4.99 17.66
C LYS A 332 17.46 -3.59 18.22
N LYS A 333 18.32 -2.82 17.52
CA LYS A 333 18.63 -1.43 17.90
C LYS A 333 17.38 -0.54 17.86
N ILE A 334 16.53 -0.67 16.83
CA ILE A 334 15.35 0.19 16.71
C ILE A 334 14.30 -0.13 17.77
N GLN A 335 14.12 -1.41 18.13
CA GLN A 335 13.23 -1.81 19.23
C GLN A 335 13.66 -1.24 20.57
N VAL A 336 14.97 -1.19 20.86
CA VAL A 336 15.47 -0.55 22.08
C VAL A 336 15.27 0.96 22.04
N THR A 337 15.55 1.59 20.88
CA THR A 337 15.41 3.05 20.71
C THR A 337 13.96 3.51 20.83
N PHE A 338 13.04 2.71 20.31
CA PHE A 338 11.60 2.96 20.31
C PHE A 338 10.88 1.79 21.01
N ALA A 339 11.18 1.58 22.29
CA ALA A 339 10.54 0.54 23.09
C ALA A 339 9.02 0.64 23.03
N SER A 340 8.32 -0.50 22.93
CA SER A 340 6.85 -0.56 22.87
C SER A 340 6.19 0.04 24.12
N THR A 341 6.90 0.03 25.26
CA THR A 341 6.46 0.60 26.53
C THR A 341 6.59 2.13 26.61
N LYS A 342 7.25 2.78 25.64
CA LYS A 342 7.39 4.24 25.61
C LYS A 342 6.15 4.87 25.01
N ILE A 343 5.27 5.36 25.88
CA ILE A 343 4.00 5.99 25.53
C ILE A 343 4.10 7.51 25.68
N ASP A 344 3.58 8.23 24.69
CA ASP A 344 3.47 9.69 24.73
C ASP A 344 2.33 10.15 25.68
N PRO A 345 2.46 11.31 26.33
CA PRO A 345 1.37 11.98 27.04
C PRO A 345 0.08 12.14 26.20
N VAL A 346 -1.07 12.26 26.86
CA VAL A 346 -2.38 12.41 26.17
C VAL A 346 -2.41 13.73 25.38
N ASP A 347 -1.76 14.76 25.92
CA ASP A 347 -1.68 16.12 25.42
C ASP A 347 -0.49 16.35 24.48
N THR A 348 0.17 15.30 24.02
CA THR A 348 1.27 15.41 23.05
C THR A 348 0.81 16.14 21.79
N ASP A 349 1.51 17.23 21.49
CA ASP A 349 1.16 18.10 20.38
C ASP A 349 1.61 17.52 19.03
N TRP A 350 0.63 17.24 18.17
CA TRP A 350 0.81 16.83 16.78
C TRP A 350 0.80 18.02 15.80
N SER A 351 0.51 19.25 16.26
CA SER A 351 0.30 20.41 15.38
C SER A 351 1.49 20.68 14.46
N GLY A 352 2.72 20.55 14.97
CA GLY A 352 3.94 20.75 14.20
C GLY A 352 4.09 19.74 13.07
N VAL A 353 3.97 18.44 13.37
CA VAL A 353 4.12 17.37 12.35
C VAL A 353 2.95 17.37 11.35
N VAL A 354 1.74 17.70 11.81
CA VAL A 354 0.56 17.88 10.94
C VAL A 354 0.77 19.06 10.00
N SER A 355 1.27 20.19 10.50
CA SER A 355 1.54 21.37 9.67
C SER A 355 2.62 21.07 8.62
N MET A 356 3.66 20.31 8.98
CA MET A 356 4.66 19.82 8.02
C MET A 356 4.02 18.95 6.95
N GLY A 357 3.22 17.95 7.33
CA GLY A 357 2.56 17.06 6.37
C GLY A 357 1.60 17.81 5.43
N ILE A 358 0.85 18.80 5.93
CA ILE A 358 -0.02 19.64 5.10
C ILE A 358 0.79 20.47 4.08
N ALA A 359 2.01 20.88 4.42
CA ALA A 359 2.87 21.67 3.54
C ALA A 359 3.55 20.83 2.44
N GLU A 360 3.61 19.51 2.57
CA GLU A 360 4.29 18.62 1.63
C GLU A 360 3.65 18.62 0.22
N SER A 361 4.51 18.51 -0.80
CA SER A 361 4.08 18.17 -2.16
C SER A 361 4.10 16.67 -2.41
N GLU A 362 5.01 15.96 -1.75
CA GLU A 362 5.14 14.50 -1.83
C GLU A 362 3.94 13.84 -1.13
N GLU A 363 3.05 13.22 -1.92
CA GLU A 363 1.82 12.59 -1.47
C GLU A 363 2.05 11.55 -0.36
N HIS A 364 3.21 10.89 -0.37
CA HIS A 364 3.51 9.79 0.55
C HIS A 364 3.67 10.29 1.98
N ASN A 365 4.28 11.46 2.15
CA ASN A 365 4.57 12.03 3.46
C ASN A 365 3.27 12.41 4.19
N ILE A 366 2.32 13.04 3.51
CA ILE A 366 1.06 13.42 4.17
C ILE A 366 0.19 12.19 4.52
N LYS A 367 0.19 11.16 3.66
CA LYS A 367 -0.45 9.87 3.95
C LYS A 367 0.12 9.26 5.23
N LEU A 368 1.45 9.26 5.36
CA LEU A 368 2.14 8.75 6.55
C LEU A 368 1.73 9.52 7.81
N VAL A 369 1.71 10.86 7.79
CA VAL A 369 1.31 11.66 8.95
C VAL A 369 -0.11 11.30 9.42
N TYR A 370 -1.05 11.19 8.49
CA TYR A 370 -2.42 10.79 8.80
C TYR A 370 -2.46 9.39 9.43
N VAL A 371 -1.91 8.38 8.76
CA VAL A 371 -1.95 6.98 9.23
C VAL A 371 -1.27 6.86 10.60
N MET A 372 -0.09 7.44 10.79
CA MET A 372 0.61 7.40 12.08
C MET A 372 -0.18 8.08 13.20
N LYS A 373 -0.87 9.19 12.92
CA LYS A 373 -1.72 9.87 13.91
C LYS A 373 -2.92 9.00 14.31
N GLU A 374 -3.57 8.36 13.35
CA GLU A 374 -4.68 7.43 13.62
C GLU A 374 -4.22 6.22 14.43
N LEU A 375 -3.08 5.63 14.09
CA LEU A 375 -2.49 4.53 14.85
C LEU A 375 -2.09 4.96 16.26
N TRP A 376 -1.52 6.16 16.43
CA TRP A 376 -1.19 6.73 17.74
C TRP A 376 -2.43 6.90 18.62
N ASN A 377 -3.54 7.39 18.06
CA ASN A 377 -4.82 7.50 18.77
C ASN A 377 -5.41 6.14 19.15
N ARG A 378 -5.26 5.12 18.28
CA ARG A 378 -5.88 3.81 18.44
C ARG A 378 -5.10 2.88 19.36
N TYR A 379 -3.78 2.78 19.18
CA TYR A 379 -2.92 1.79 19.81
C TYR A 379 -2.05 2.41 20.90
N GLY A 380 -2.73 3.03 21.87
CA GLY A 380 -2.12 3.38 23.15
C GLY A 380 -1.08 4.50 23.12
N ARG A 381 -1.03 5.34 22.08
CA ARG A 381 -0.14 6.53 22.00
C ARG A 381 1.35 6.17 22.02
N TRP A 382 1.71 5.04 21.42
CA TRP A 382 3.11 4.63 21.33
C TRP A 382 3.96 5.67 20.59
N HIS A 383 5.09 6.05 21.19
CA HIS A 383 5.97 7.13 20.72
C HIS A 383 6.55 6.88 19.32
N GLY A 384 6.68 5.62 18.91
CA GLY A 384 7.21 5.25 17.60
C GLY A 384 6.40 5.83 16.44
N TYR A 385 5.08 5.96 16.57
CA TYR A 385 4.23 6.53 15.52
C TYR A 385 4.51 8.01 15.27
N LEU A 386 4.66 8.81 16.34
CA LEU A 386 5.03 10.22 16.20
C LEU A 386 6.43 10.38 15.60
N ALA A 387 7.38 9.52 15.97
CA ALA A 387 8.73 9.54 15.42
C ALA A 387 8.76 9.15 13.92
N ALA A 388 7.96 8.16 13.52
CA ALA A 388 7.79 7.78 12.13
C ALA A 388 7.14 8.89 11.30
N ALA A 389 6.10 9.54 11.83
CA ALA A 389 5.43 10.68 11.18
C ALA A 389 6.37 11.86 10.89
N LYS A 390 7.53 11.95 11.56
CA LYS A 390 8.55 13.00 11.34
C LYS A 390 9.64 12.59 10.34
N SER A 391 9.68 11.34 9.92
CA SER A 391 10.78 10.79 9.12
C SER A 391 10.43 10.74 7.64
N PHE A 392 10.12 11.89 7.03
CA PHE A 392 9.64 11.97 5.64
C PHE A 392 10.56 11.29 4.63
N THR A 393 9.96 10.71 3.60
CA THR A 393 10.68 10.18 2.46
C THR A 393 10.91 11.27 1.42
N VAL A 394 11.91 11.06 0.57
CA VAL A 394 12.18 11.93 -0.58
C VAL A 394 11.48 11.32 -1.79
N THR A 395 10.91 12.17 -2.64
CA THR A 395 10.35 11.78 -3.93
C THR A 395 11.37 10.95 -4.71
N PRO A 396 11.06 9.69 -5.06
CA PRO A 396 11.93 8.89 -5.91
C PRO A 396 12.28 9.61 -7.21
N ASN A 397 13.52 9.50 -7.67
CA ASN A 397 13.91 10.03 -8.97
C ASN A 397 13.37 9.10 -10.07
N ILE A 398 12.18 9.39 -10.58
CA ILE A 398 11.50 8.61 -11.63
C ILE A 398 11.19 9.54 -12.81
N GLY A 399 12.24 9.98 -13.51
CA GLY A 399 12.16 10.81 -14.71
C GLY A 399 12.59 10.06 -15.97
N PRO A 400 12.22 10.54 -17.18
CA PRO A 400 12.48 9.89 -18.47
C PRO A 400 13.97 9.75 -18.85
N GLY A 401 14.90 10.17 -17.98
CA GLY A 401 16.35 10.02 -18.15
C GLY A 401 16.99 8.95 -17.25
N GLU A 402 16.28 8.36 -16.29
CA GLU A 402 16.84 7.35 -15.38
C GLU A 402 15.97 6.08 -15.37
N PRO A 403 16.43 4.97 -15.98
CA PRO A 403 15.75 3.70 -15.85
C PRO A 403 15.94 3.18 -14.42
N ALA A 404 14.81 2.91 -13.76
CA ALA A 404 14.69 2.31 -12.44
C ALA A 404 14.77 3.25 -11.23
N PHE A 405 14.10 2.81 -10.16
CA PHE A 405 14.27 3.25 -8.78
C PHE A 405 15.75 3.14 -8.36
N SER A 406 16.57 4.11 -8.76
CA SER A 406 17.88 4.34 -8.16
C SER A 406 17.63 5.04 -6.83
N VAL A 407 17.66 4.28 -5.73
CA VAL A 407 17.67 4.87 -4.36
C VAL A 407 19.06 5.41 -4.02
N ASP A 408 19.98 5.45 -4.99
CA ASP A 408 21.30 6.02 -4.81
C ASP A 408 21.31 7.46 -5.34
N SER A 409 21.10 8.41 -4.44
CA SER A 409 21.82 9.68 -4.55
C SER A 409 23.31 9.34 -4.44
N LYS A 410 23.98 9.23 -5.59
CA LYS A 410 25.41 9.44 -5.67
C LYS A 410 25.69 10.88 -5.24
N ASP A 411 25.90 11.08 -3.95
CA ASP A 411 26.56 12.26 -3.40
C ASP A 411 27.37 11.83 -2.19
N SER A 412 28.68 11.66 -2.45
CA SER A 412 29.85 11.80 -1.56
C SER A 412 29.79 11.25 -0.13
#